data_AF-A0A8X7SFG4-F1
#
_entry.id   AF-A0A8X7SFG4-F1
#
_cell.length_a   1.000
_cell.length_b   1.000
_cell.length_c   1.000
_cell.angle_alpha   90.00
_cell.angle_beta   90.00
_cell.angle_gamma   90.00
#
_symmetry.space_group_name_H-M   'P 1'
#
loop_
_entity.id
_entity.type
_entity.pdbx_description
1 polymer ?
#
loop_
_entity_poly.entity_id
_entity_poly.type
_entity_poly.pdbx_seq_one_letter_code
_entity_poly.pdbx_strand_id
1 'polypeptide(L)' 'MMSSKLHFFFLLIIISLILNIQSARIMDDSSDCEFKGPCKTRKDCYERCGVGKPPFKTALCEPYGSSRVCCCI' A
#
# COMPACT_ATOMS: atom_id res chain seq x y z
N MET A 1 -1.28 27.10 38.00
CA MET A 1 -0.63 27.39 36.71
C MET A 1 -0.09 26.08 36.15
N MET A 2 -0.80 25.46 35.21
CA MET A 2 -0.31 24.25 34.53
C MET A 2 0.97 24.65 33.79
N SER A 3 2.12 24.12 34.21
CA SER A 3 3.43 24.49 33.65
C SER A 3 3.42 24.32 32.13
N SER A 4 3.62 25.41 31.37
CA SER A 4 3.56 25.41 29.90
C SER A 4 4.50 24.38 29.25
N LYS A 5 5.54 23.95 29.99
CA LYS A 5 6.43 22.86 29.57
C LYS A 5 5.69 21.52 29.45
N LEU A 6 4.84 21.17 30.41
CA LEU A 6 4.08 19.90 30.38
C LEU A 6 3.14 19.85 29.17
N HIS A 7 2.44 20.95 28.89
CA HIS A 7 1.51 21.02 27.75
C HIS A 7 2.21 20.77 26.41
N PHE A 8 3.44 21.28 26.26
CA PHE A 8 4.25 21.04 25.06
C PHE A 8 4.67 19.57 24.93
N PHE A 9 5.08 18.92 26.01
CA PHE A 9 5.41 17.49 26.01
C PHE A 9 4.20 16.62 25.63
N PHE A 10 3.01 16.91 26.16
CA PHE A 10 1.80 16.17 25.79
C PHE A 10 1.45 16.32 24.31
N LEU A 11 1.59 17.52 23.74
CA LEU A 11 1.36 17.75 22.32
C LEU A 11 2.33 16.95 21.45
N LEU A 12 3.62 16.90 21.81
CA LEU A 12 4.61 16.10 21.08
C LEU A 12 4.30 14.59 21.10
N ILE A 13 3.83 14.08 22.24
CA ILE A 13 3.45 12.66 22.38
C ILE A 13 2.24 12.35 21.48
N ILE A 14 1.22 13.21 21.48
CA ILE A 14 0.03 13.04 20.64
C ILE A 14 0.41 13.05 19.14
N ILE A 15 1.26 13.98 18.70
CA ILE A 15 1.72 14.03 17.30
C ILE A 15 2.49 12.76 16.92
N SER A 16 3.37 12.28 17.80
CA SER A 16 4.15 11.06 17.59
C SER A 16 3.27 9.81 17.46
N LEU A 17 2.19 9.73 18.24
CA LEU A 17 1.20 8.66 18.14
C LEU A 17 0.42 8.71 16.82
N ILE A 18 -0.02 9.90 16.39
CA ILE A 18 -0.77 10.07 15.13
C ILE A 18 0.10 9.68 13.92
N LEU A 19 1.38 10.06 13.91
CA LEU A 19 2.31 9.71 12.83
C LEU A 19 2.58 8.20 12.75
N ASN A 20 2.68 7.51 13.90
CA ASN A 20 2.82 6.05 13.93
C ASN A 20 1.57 5.34 13.39
N ILE A 21 0.36 5.84 13.69
CA ILE A 21 -0.90 5.25 13.22
C ILE A 21 -1.05 5.42 11.69
N GLN A 22 -0.59 6.53 11.11
CA GLN A 22 -0.63 6.72 9.65
C GLN A 22 0.36 5.80 8.90
N SER A 23 1.54 5.54 9.47
CA SER A 23 2.53 4.64 8.85
C SER A 23 2.02 3.20 8.70
N ALA A 24 1.13 2.76 9.59
CA ALA A 24 0.54 1.42 9.54
C ALA A 24 -0.66 1.28 8.58
N ARG A 25 -1.13 2.37 7.95
CA ARG A 25 -2.31 2.35 7.06
C ARG A 25 -1.99 2.39 5.56
N ILE A 26 -0.71 2.38 5.18
CA ILE A 26 -0.31 2.25 3.77
C ILE A 26 0.32 0.87 3.58
N MET A 27 -0.45 -0.14 3.89
CA MET A 27 -0.23 -1.50 3.41
C MET A 27 -1.61 -2.10 3.18
N ASP A 28 -2.36 -1.41 2.31
CA ASP A 28 -3.61 -1.92 1.77
C ASP A 28 -3.32 -3.28 1.11
N ASP A 29 -3.97 -4.29 1.66
CA ASP A 29 -4.62 -5.32 0.87
C ASP A 29 -3.70 -6.19 0.00
N SER A 30 -2.87 -7.02 0.64
CA SER A 30 -2.42 -8.28 0.03
C SER A 30 -3.59 -9.27 0.01
N SER A 31 -4.68 -8.91 -0.65
CA SER A 31 -5.75 -9.80 -1.07
C SER A 31 -5.23 -10.63 -2.26
N ASP A 32 -5.20 -11.96 -2.11
CA ASP A 32 -5.05 -13.00 -3.15
C ASP A 32 -4.36 -12.59 -4.48
N CYS A 33 -3.18 -11.99 -4.39
CA CYS A 33 -2.47 -11.49 -5.55
C CYS A 33 -1.62 -12.59 -6.20
N GLU A 34 -1.96 -13.01 -7.41
CA GLU A 34 -1.09 -13.89 -8.21
C GLU A 34 -0.10 -13.06 -9.03
N PHE A 35 1.18 -13.13 -8.68
CA PHE A 35 2.22 -12.37 -9.36
C PHE A 35 2.57 -12.96 -10.74
N LYS A 36 2.50 -12.14 -11.80
CA LYS A 36 2.81 -12.57 -13.18
C LYS A 36 3.78 -11.65 -13.91
N GLY A 37 5.06 -11.97 -13.83
CA GLY A 37 6.11 -11.36 -14.65
C GLY A 37 6.22 -9.83 -14.52
N PRO A 38 7.14 -9.19 -15.24
CA PRO A 38 7.39 -7.76 -15.11
C PRO A 38 6.36 -6.91 -15.84
N CYS A 39 6.11 -5.70 -15.35
CA CYS A 39 5.21 -4.73 -15.96
C CYS A 39 5.83 -3.32 -16.00
N LYS A 40 5.39 -2.50 -16.96
CA LYS A 40 5.68 -1.06 -16.97
C LYS A 40 4.43 -0.27 -16.60
N THR A 41 3.29 -0.75 -17.08
CA THR A 41 1.98 -0.13 -16.89
C THR A 41 0.96 -1.17 -16.41
N ARG A 42 -0.13 -0.69 -15.81
CA ARG A 42 -1.27 -1.54 -15.41
C ARG A 42 -1.88 -2.31 -16.59
N LYS A 43 -1.88 -1.70 -17.79
CA LYS A 43 -2.47 -2.29 -19.00
C LYS A 43 -1.71 -3.53 -19.47
N ASP A 44 -0.39 -3.56 -19.27
CA ASP A 44 0.45 -4.74 -19.57
C ASP A 44 -0.03 -5.98 -18.80
N CYS A 45 -0.61 -5.76 -17.62
CA CYS A 45 -1.11 -6.83 -16.75
C CYS A 45 -2.52 -7.30 -17.11
N TYR A 46 -3.33 -6.48 -17.79
CA TYR A 46 -4.70 -6.87 -18.15
C TYR A 46 -4.74 -8.07 -19.10
N GLU A 47 -3.89 -8.05 -20.12
CA GLU A 47 -3.77 -9.16 -21.06
C GLU A 47 -3.17 -10.40 -20.39
N ARG A 48 -2.10 -10.21 -19.59
CA ARG A 48 -1.40 -11.31 -18.91
C ARG A 48 -2.24 -12.00 -17.83
N CYS A 49 -3.05 -11.24 -17.10
CA CYS A 49 -3.95 -11.76 -16.07
C CYS A 49 -5.30 -12.19 -16.67
N GLY A 50 -5.58 -11.93 -17.94
CA GLY A 50 -6.89 -12.24 -18.54
C GLY A 50 -8.05 -11.51 -17.86
N VAL A 51 -7.82 -10.24 -17.48
CA VAL A 51 -8.77 -9.43 -16.69
C VAL A 51 -10.17 -9.45 -17.29
N GLY A 52 -11.16 -9.70 -16.45
CA GLY A 52 -12.57 -9.85 -16.86
C GLY A 52 -12.97 -11.30 -17.12
N LYS A 53 -12.06 -12.27 -16.94
CA LYS A 53 -12.36 -13.70 -16.94
C LYS A 53 -11.94 -14.31 -15.59
N PRO A 54 -12.71 -15.27 -15.04
CA PRO A 54 -12.28 -15.99 -13.84
C PRO A 54 -10.89 -16.62 -14.04
N PRO A 55 -10.01 -16.59 -13.02
CA PRO A 55 -10.29 -16.14 -11.65
C PRO A 55 -10.11 -14.62 -11.42
N PHE A 56 -9.47 -13.89 -12.34
CA PHE A 56 -9.00 -12.52 -12.08
C PHE A 56 -9.95 -11.43 -12.60
N LYS A 57 -10.42 -10.58 -11.70
CA LYS A 57 -11.30 -9.45 -11.99
C LYS A 57 -10.52 -8.18 -12.37
N THR A 58 -9.29 -8.05 -11.93
CA THR A 58 -8.43 -6.88 -12.17
C THR A 58 -6.95 -7.26 -12.13
N ALA A 59 -6.11 -6.33 -12.54
CA ALA A 59 -4.68 -6.44 -12.32
C ALA A 59 -4.07 -5.09 -11.97
N LEU A 60 -2.98 -5.13 -11.21
CA LEU A 60 -2.16 -4.00 -10.82
C LEU A 60 -0.71 -4.22 -11.27
N CYS A 61 0.06 -3.14 -11.34
CA CYS A 61 1.49 -3.18 -11.61
C CYS A 61 2.21 -2.71 -10.36
N GLU A 62 2.55 -3.66 -9.49
CA GLU A 62 3.05 -3.41 -8.14
C GLU A 62 4.58 -3.44 -8.11
N PRO A 63 5.23 -2.66 -7.24
CA PRO A 63 6.67 -2.76 -7.02
C PRO A 63 7.02 -4.10 -6.37
N TYR A 64 8.05 -4.76 -6.88
CA TYR A 64 8.62 -5.99 -6.32
C TYR A 64 10.16 -5.90 -6.37
N GLY A 65 10.74 -5.60 -5.22
CA GLY A 65 12.17 -5.27 -5.09
C GLY A 65 12.52 -4.01 -5.90
N SER A 66 13.50 -4.12 -6.79
CA SER A 66 13.93 -3.06 -7.71
C SER A 66 13.14 -3.02 -9.03
N SER A 67 12.15 -3.90 -9.20
CA SER A 67 11.37 -4.05 -10.43
C SER A 67 9.87 -3.84 -10.16
N ARG A 68 9.05 -3.88 -11.22
CA ARG A 68 7.60 -3.88 -11.10
C ARG A 68 7.04 -5.13 -11.74
N VAL A 69 6.05 -5.74 -11.11
CA VAL A 69 5.44 -7.01 -11.52
C VAL A 69 3.93 -6.91 -11.54
N CYS A 70 3.29 -7.69 -12.41
CA CYS A 70 1.84 -7.74 -12.41
C CYS A 70 1.32 -8.47 -11.18
N CYS A 71 0.31 -7.90 -10.56
CA CYS A 71 -0.47 -8.49 -9.50
C CYS A 71 -1.88 -8.77 -10.03
N CYS A 72 -2.25 -10.04 -10.21
CA CYS A 72 -3.56 -10.45 -10.69
C CYS A 72 -4.50 -10.71 -9.51
N ILE A 73 -5.69 -10.09 -9.50
CA ILE A 73 -6.69 -10.16 -8.42
C ILE A 73 -8.05 -10.51 -9.03
#